data_AF-A0A955T6X2-F1
#
_entry.id   AF-A0A955T6X2-F1
#
_cell.length_a   1.000
_cell.length_b   1.000
_cell.length_c   1.000
_cell.angle_alpha   90.00
_cell.angle_beta   90.00
_cell.angle_gamma   90.00
#
_symmetry.space_group_name_H-M   'P 1'
#
loop_
_entity.id
_entity.type
_entity.pdbx_description
1 polymer ?
#
loop_
_entity_poly.entity_id
_entity_poly.type
_entity_poly.pdbx_seq_one_letter_code
_entity_poly.pdbx_strand_id
1 'polypeptide(L)'
;WRQRNPGSSEDIVYYTEGLCYEKLGQPMNALETYRLVKTTDADLQKTVEEKISGLEDILNYFPPDQMGVGGLPPRDQSEEAIEAYKGTEWEPLVWILAENEAVNRALEERDSTGQVASTAYKEALEALIVRFSDSARIYEHWMRLGLYYENVAREWITVGEYGNNPKAWELADKALQKASEIYLKVSQADGFPEKREAQARLVTLEELSRKVERNLVR
;
A
#
# COMPACT_ATOMS: atom_id res chain seq x y z
N TRP A 1 -8.07 41.37 -21.24
CA TRP A 1 -8.09 39.90 -21.28
C TRP A 1 -8.82 39.32 -20.07
N ARG A 2 -8.39 39.52 -18.82
CA ARG A 2 -9.14 39.10 -17.61
C ARG A 2 -10.60 39.61 -17.53
N GLN A 3 -10.88 40.81 -18.02
CA GLN A 3 -12.26 41.34 -18.14
C GLN A 3 -13.11 40.65 -19.22
N ARG A 4 -12.48 39.97 -20.19
CA ARG A 4 -13.16 39.20 -21.25
C ARG A 4 -13.23 37.70 -20.92
N ASN A 5 -12.39 37.22 -20.00
CA ASN A 5 -12.34 35.83 -19.51
C ASN A 5 -12.24 35.80 -17.98
N PRO A 6 -13.30 36.19 -17.25
CA PRO A 6 -13.33 36.07 -15.79
C PRO A 6 -13.30 34.57 -15.40
N GLY A 7 -12.54 34.21 -14.36
CA GLY A 7 -12.41 32.82 -13.89
C GLY A 7 -11.34 31.97 -14.60
N SER A 8 -10.86 32.37 -15.79
CA SER A 8 -9.91 31.57 -16.59
C SER A 8 -8.61 31.20 -15.85
N SER A 9 -8.13 32.01 -14.91
CA SER A 9 -6.98 31.64 -14.06
C SER A 9 -7.34 30.66 -12.95
N GLU A 10 -8.56 30.74 -12.41
CA GLU A 10 -9.06 29.82 -11.38
C GLU A 10 -9.40 28.45 -11.99
N ASP A 11 -10.00 28.43 -13.17
CA ASP A 11 -10.28 27.20 -13.93
C ASP A 11 -9.01 26.40 -14.22
N ILE A 12 -7.93 27.08 -14.64
CA ILE A 12 -6.63 26.43 -14.87
C ILE A 12 -6.06 25.89 -13.56
N VAL A 13 -6.22 26.61 -12.45
CA VAL A 13 -5.77 26.17 -11.13
C VAL A 13 -6.54 24.92 -10.70
N TYR A 14 -7.87 24.92 -10.77
CA TYR A 14 -8.69 23.76 -10.44
C TYR A 14 -8.38 22.56 -11.34
N TYR A 15 -8.24 22.77 -12.65
CA TYR A 15 -7.84 21.70 -13.56
C TYR A 15 -6.47 21.11 -13.19
N THR A 16 -5.48 21.96 -12.91
CA THR A 16 -4.13 21.52 -12.50
C THR A 16 -4.16 20.78 -11.16
N GLU A 17 -4.96 21.26 -10.21
CA GLU A 17 -5.14 20.63 -8.92
C GLU A 17 -5.82 19.25 -9.05
N GLY A 18 -6.82 19.11 -9.93
CA GLY A 18 -7.42 17.82 -10.27
C GLY A 18 -6.40 16.82 -10.81
N LEU A 19 -5.54 17.26 -11.74
CA LEU A 19 -4.44 16.43 -12.27
C LEU A 19 -3.44 16.01 -11.18
N CYS A 20 -3.17 16.88 -10.21
CA CYS A 20 -2.33 16.55 -9.06
C CYS A 20 -2.98 15.48 -8.19
N TYR A 21 -4.28 15.58 -7.90
CA TYR A 21 -5.00 14.57 -7.12
C TYR A 21 -5.07 13.21 -7.83
N GLU A 22 -5.21 13.16 -9.16
CA GLU A 22 -5.08 11.92 -9.93
C GLU A 22 -3.72 11.25 -9.69
N LYS A 23 -2.62 12.02 -9.79
CA LYS A 23 -1.26 11.51 -9.57
C LYS A 23 -1.00 11.05 -8.14
N LEU A 24 -1.73 11.59 -7.18
CA LEU A 24 -1.67 11.19 -5.77
C LEU A 24 -2.58 10.00 -5.45
N GLY A 25 -3.34 9.48 -6.42
CA GLY A 25 -4.29 8.39 -6.19
C GLY A 25 -5.52 8.82 -5.38
N GLN A 26 -5.94 10.08 -5.49
CA GLN A 26 -7.08 10.66 -4.77
C GLN A 26 -8.23 10.99 -5.75
N PRO A 27 -8.92 9.98 -6.32
CA PRO A 27 -9.90 10.17 -7.38
C PRO A 27 -11.12 11.00 -6.96
N MET A 28 -11.56 10.90 -5.70
CA MET A 28 -12.65 11.73 -5.18
C MET A 28 -12.29 13.22 -5.14
N ASN A 29 -11.12 13.55 -4.61
CA ASN A 29 -10.65 14.94 -4.57
C ASN A 29 -10.44 15.49 -5.98
N ALA A 30 -9.89 14.67 -6.90
CA ALA A 30 -9.79 15.02 -8.31
C ALA A 30 -11.16 15.33 -8.93
N LEU A 31 -12.14 14.45 -8.74
CA LEU A 31 -13.51 14.59 -9.23
C LEU A 31 -14.18 15.86 -8.70
N GLU A 32 -14.09 16.10 -7.38
CA GLU A 32 -14.64 17.31 -6.75
C GLU A 32 -14.00 18.57 -7.31
N THR A 33 -12.68 18.55 -7.51
CA THR A 33 -11.93 19.70 -8.03
C THR A 33 -12.26 19.98 -9.49
N TYR A 34 -12.38 18.96 -10.34
CA TYR A 34 -12.78 19.14 -11.74
C TYR A 34 -14.18 19.73 -11.88
N ARG A 35 -15.11 19.37 -11.00
CA ARG A 35 -16.47 19.95 -10.97
C ARG A 35 -16.47 21.45 -10.62
N LEU A 36 -15.39 21.99 -10.07
CA LEU A 36 -15.25 23.42 -9.81
C LEU A 36 -14.87 24.24 -11.07
N VAL A 37 -14.38 23.58 -12.13
CA VAL A 37 -14.02 24.23 -13.39
C VAL A 37 -15.28 24.71 -14.11
N LYS A 38 -15.40 26.03 -14.35
CA LYS A 38 -16.56 26.68 -14.98
C LYS A 38 -16.16 27.49 -16.21
N THR A 39 -15.20 26.95 -16.95
CA THR A 39 -14.63 27.60 -18.13
C THR A 39 -15.66 27.75 -19.25
N THR A 40 -15.52 28.80 -20.06
CA THR A 40 -16.28 28.98 -21.32
C THR A 40 -15.49 28.50 -22.55
N ASP A 41 -14.26 28.02 -22.34
CA ASP A 41 -13.44 27.39 -23.37
C ASP A 41 -13.96 25.98 -23.66
N ALA A 42 -14.44 25.75 -24.89
CA ALA A 42 -15.08 24.51 -25.28
C ALA A 42 -14.12 23.30 -25.24
N ASP A 43 -12.83 23.50 -25.53
CA ASP A 43 -11.85 22.40 -25.55
C ASP A 43 -11.50 21.98 -24.12
N LEU A 44 -11.29 22.95 -23.23
CA LEU A 44 -11.07 22.66 -21.81
C LEU A 44 -12.31 22.06 -21.16
N GLN A 45 -13.50 22.58 -21.45
CA GLN A 45 -14.76 22.04 -20.95
C GLN A 45 -14.91 20.56 -21.33
N LYS A 46 -14.71 20.23 -22.62
CA LYS A 46 -14.78 18.84 -23.09
C LYS A 46 -13.76 17.94 -22.37
N THR A 47 -12.53 18.42 -22.21
CA THR A 47 -11.47 17.67 -21.50
C THR A 47 -11.88 17.39 -20.05
N VAL A 48 -12.44 18.38 -19.36
CA VAL A 48 -12.93 18.22 -17.97
C VAL A 48 -14.10 17.24 -17.90
N GLU A 49 -15.04 17.28 -18.85
CA GLU A 49 -16.16 16.34 -18.92
C GLU A 49 -15.68 14.90 -19.12
N GLU A 50 -14.70 14.67 -20.00
CA GLU A 50 -14.04 13.36 -20.19
C GLU A 50 -13.33 12.90 -18.91
N LYS A 51 -12.64 13.81 -18.21
CA LYS A 51 -11.98 13.52 -16.93
C LYS A 51 -12.97 13.14 -15.83
N ILE A 52 -14.06 13.89 -15.69
CA ILE A 52 -15.13 13.61 -14.73
C ILE A 52 -15.75 12.24 -15.03
N SER A 53 -16.13 11.98 -16.28
CA SER A 53 -16.76 10.71 -16.67
C SER A 53 -15.84 9.51 -16.44
N GLY A 54 -14.55 9.64 -16.74
CA GLY A 54 -13.56 8.58 -16.49
C GLY A 54 -13.37 8.30 -15.00
N LEU A 55 -13.27 9.35 -14.17
CA LEU A 55 -13.17 9.20 -12.71
C LEU A 55 -14.43 8.59 -12.09
N GLU A 56 -15.62 8.99 -12.54
CA GLU A 56 -16.88 8.40 -12.08
C GLU A 56 -16.94 6.90 -12.39
N ASP A 57 -16.49 6.49 -13.58
CA ASP A 57 -16.44 5.07 -13.94
C ASP A 57 -15.41 4.29 -13.12
N ILE A 58 -14.20 4.83 -12.94
CA ILE A 58 -13.18 4.23 -12.07
C ILE A 58 -13.69 4.07 -10.63
N LEU A 59 -14.40 5.07 -10.11
CA LEU A 59 -14.95 5.03 -8.76
C LEU A 59 -16.05 3.98 -8.58
N ASN A 60 -16.67 3.49 -9.66
CA ASN A 60 -17.58 2.33 -9.57
C ASN A 60 -16.83 1.04 -9.23
N TYR A 61 -15.56 0.92 -9.65
CA TYR A 61 -14.67 -0.19 -9.25
C TYR A 61 -14.04 0.02 -7.88
N PHE A 62 -13.86 1.27 -7.44
CA PHE A 62 -13.22 1.64 -6.18
C PHE A 62 -14.08 2.62 -5.36
N PRO A 63 -15.24 2.18 -4.85
CA PRO A 63 -16.18 3.07 -4.17
C PRO A 63 -15.58 3.69 -2.89
N PRO A 64 -15.80 5.00 -2.64
CA PRO A 64 -15.13 5.72 -1.55
C PRO A 64 -15.58 5.30 -0.14
N ASP A 65 -16.86 4.93 0.04
CA ASP A 65 -17.41 4.51 1.34
C ASP A 65 -16.87 3.14 1.81
N GLN A 66 -16.23 2.39 0.92
CA GLN A 66 -15.63 1.09 1.20
C GLN A 66 -14.21 1.18 1.77
N MET A 67 -13.57 2.35 1.72
CA MET A 67 -12.21 2.54 2.26
C MET A 67 -12.19 2.97 3.73
N GLY A 68 -13.35 3.23 4.34
CA GLY A 68 -13.46 3.80 5.69
C GLY A 68 -14.18 2.94 6.73
N VAL A 69 -15.31 2.31 6.38
CA VAL A 69 -16.09 1.49 7.33
C VAL A 69 -16.88 0.42 6.57
N GLY A 70 -16.33 -0.78 6.43
CA GLY A 70 -17.18 -1.99 6.27
C GLY A 70 -17.37 -2.57 4.87
N GLY A 71 -16.36 -2.52 4.00
CA GLY A 71 -16.21 -3.58 3.00
C GLY A 71 -15.38 -3.15 1.82
N LEU A 72 -14.13 -3.61 1.74
CA LEU A 72 -13.27 -3.44 0.58
C LEU A 72 -13.94 -4.03 -0.68
N PRO A 73 -13.69 -3.45 -1.88
CA PRO A 73 -14.25 -4.01 -3.11
C PRO A 73 -13.81 -5.47 -3.26
N PRO A 74 -14.58 -6.35 -3.91
CA PRO A 74 -14.17 -7.73 -4.20
C PRO A 74 -12.83 -7.83 -4.94
N ARG A 75 -12.10 -8.95 -4.77
CA ARG A 75 -10.78 -9.17 -5.42
C ARG A 75 -10.85 -8.99 -6.93
N ASP A 76 -11.92 -9.52 -7.49
CA ASP A 76 -12.14 -9.56 -8.92
C ASP A 76 -12.40 -8.17 -9.49
N GLN A 77 -12.94 -7.23 -8.71
CA GLN A 77 -13.21 -5.87 -9.19
C GLN A 77 -11.93 -5.09 -9.49
N SER A 78 -10.90 -5.22 -8.65
CA SER A 78 -9.63 -4.53 -8.90
C SER A 78 -8.87 -5.14 -10.09
N GLU A 79 -8.98 -6.45 -10.30
CA GLU A 79 -8.41 -7.13 -11.48
C GLU A 79 -9.18 -6.76 -12.75
N GLU A 80 -10.51 -6.70 -12.67
CA GLU A 80 -11.37 -6.24 -13.76
C GLU A 80 -11.06 -4.80 -14.15
N ALA A 81 -10.89 -3.90 -13.17
CA ALA A 81 -10.52 -2.51 -13.43
C ALA A 81 -9.15 -2.39 -14.12
N ILE A 82 -8.14 -3.13 -13.66
CA ILE A 82 -6.80 -3.13 -14.26
C ILE A 82 -6.88 -3.54 -15.74
N GLU A 83 -7.62 -4.60 -16.05
CA GLU A 83 -7.75 -5.06 -17.44
C GLU A 83 -8.58 -4.09 -18.29
N ALA A 84 -9.67 -3.55 -17.75
CA ALA A 84 -10.53 -2.59 -18.45
C ALA A 84 -9.81 -1.31 -18.85
N TYR A 85 -8.87 -0.84 -18.01
CA TYR A 85 -8.16 0.41 -18.21
C TYR A 85 -6.74 0.26 -18.75
N LYS A 86 -6.33 -0.96 -19.10
CA LYS A 86 -4.99 -1.25 -19.62
C LYS A 86 -4.69 -0.49 -20.92
N GLY A 87 -3.54 0.17 -20.97
CA GLY A 87 -3.10 0.98 -22.10
C GLY A 87 -3.84 2.32 -22.25
N THR A 88 -4.74 2.66 -21.33
CA THR A 88 -5.41 3.96 -21.30
C THR A 88 -4.63 4.96 -20.46
N GLU A 89 -4.99 6.25 -20.53
CA GLU A 89 -4.39 7.28 -19.67
C GLU A 89 -4.67 7.07 -18.17
N TRP A 90 -5.68 6.27 -17.84
CA TRP A 90 -6.11 6.00 -16.46
C TRP A 90 -5.41 4.81 -15.83
N GLU A 91 -4.70 4.00 -16.62
CA GLU A 91 -3.98 2.82 -16.14
C GLU A 91 -3.15 3.10 -14.88
N PRO A 92 -2.34 4.18 -14.79
CA PRO A 92 -1.54 4.45 -13.59
C PRO A 92 -2.39 4.70 -12.34
N LEU A 93 -3.52 5.41 -12.47
CA LEU A 93 -4.42 5.69 -11.35
C LEU A 93 -5.08 4.38 -10.86
N VAL A 94 -5.55 3.55 -11.78
CA VAL A 94 -6.17 2.25 -11.44
C VAL A 94 -5.18 1.34 -10.72
N TRP A 95 -3.92 1.30 -11.14
CA TRP A 95 -2.89 0.54 -10.44
C TRP A 95 -2.65 1.05 -9.00
N ILE A 96 -2.61 2.37 -8.79
CA ILE A 96 -2.46 2.95 -7.44
C ILE A 96 -3.66 2.58 -6.56
N LEU A 97 -4.88 2.66 -7.10
CA LEU A 97 -6.10 2.31 -6.36
C LEU A 97 -6.14 0.82 -6.01
N ALA A 98 -5.82 -0.06 -6.96
CA ALA A 98 -5.75 -1.49 -6.71
C ALA A 98 -4.67 -1.86 -5.68
N GLU A 99 -3.55 -1.15 -5.66
CA GLU A 99 -2.51 -1.35 -4.65
C GLU A 99 -2.97 -0.91 -3.26
N ASN A 100 -3.56 0.28 -3.13
CA ASN A 100 -4.10 0.79 -1.87
C ASN A 100 -5.16 -0.15 -1.29
N GLU A 101 -6.02 -0.64 -2.15
CA GLU A 101 -7.07 -1.60 -1.85
C GLU A 101 -6.50 -2.92 -1.31
N ALA A 102 -5.51 -3.50 -1.99
CA ALA A 102 -4.85 -4.73 -1.54
C ALA A 102 -4.09 -4.55 -0.22
N VAL A 103 -3.49 -3.37 0.01
CA VAL A 103 -2.85 -3.03 1.28
C VAL A 103 -3.88 -2.97 2.42
N ASN A 104 -5.03 -2.32 2.18
CA ASN A 104 -6.09 -2.25 3.17
C ASN A 104 -6.62 -3.65 3.53
N ARG A 105 -6.77 -4.55 2.54
CA ARG A 105 -7.17 -5.95 2.82
C ARG A 105 -6.18 -6.66 3.71
N ALA A 106 -4.88 -6.53 3.42
CA ALA A 106 -3.86 -7.15 4.25
C ALA A 106 -3.95 -6.63 5.71
N LEU A 107 -4.22 -5.34 5.90
CA LEU A 107 -4.41 -4.76 7.23
C LEU A 107 -5.68 -5.27 7.94
N GLU A 108 -6.79 -5.42 7.21
CA GLU A 108 -8.01 -6.03 7.77
C GLU A 108 -7.78 -7.48 8.20
N GLU A 109 -7.04 -8.28 7.42
CA GLU A 109 -6.68 -9.66 7.79
C GLU A 109 -5.81 -9.74 9.05
N ARG A 110 -4.95 -8.73 9.25
CA ARG A 110 -4.17 -8.61 10.50
C ARG A 110 -5.09 -8.34 11.69
N ASP A 111 -6.04 -7.42 11.52
CA ASP A 111 -6.89 -6.95 12.62
C ASP A 111 -8.02 -7.94 12.94
N SER A 112 -8.52 -8.69 11.95
CA SER A 112 -9.61 -9.67 12.10
C SER A 112 -9.21 -10.91 12.89
N THR A 113 -7.96 -11.34 12.75
CA THR A 113 -7.47 -12.58 13.39
C THR A 113 -7.04 -12.37 14.83
N GLY A 114 -6.65 -11.14 15.21
CA GLY A 114 -6.06 -10.84 16.52
C GLY A 114 -4.77 -11.62 16.82
N GLN A 115 -4.25 -12.36 15.84
CA GLN A 115 -3.07 -13.20 15.93
C GLN A 115 -1.96 -12.59 15.08
N VAL A 116 -0.80 -12.35 15.68
CA VAL A 116 0.34 -11.78 14.94
C VAL A 116 0.85 -12.75 13.88
N ALA A 117 0.69 -14.07 14.09
CA ALA A 117 1.09 -15.13 13.17
C ALA A 117 -0.01 -15.58 12.18
N SER A 118 -0.93 -14.70 11.79
CA SER A 118 -1.94 -15.01 10.77
C SER A 118 -1.29 -15.45 9.46
N THR A 119 -1.65 -16.64 8.98
CA THR A 119 -1.17 -17.16 7.68
C THR A 119 -1.81 -16.39 6.52
N ALA A 120 -3.09 -16.02 6.64
CA ALA A 120 -3.78 -15.20 5.64
C ALA A 120 -3.13 -13.82 5.48
N TYR A 121 -2.75 -13.18 6.59
CA TYR A 121 -2.04 -11.89 6.53
C TYR A 121 -0.68 -12.03 5.82
N LYS A 122 0.07 -13.09 6.14
CA LYS A 122 1.34 -13.39 5.46
C LYS A 122 1.15 -13.56 3.95
N GLU A 123 0.19 -14.39 3.55
CA GLU A 123 -0.11 -14.64 2.13
C GLU A 123 -0.54 -13.37 1.40
N ALA A 124 -1.31 -12.50 2.05
CA ALA A 124 -1.68 -11.20 1.50
C ALA A 124 -0.46 -10.29 1.27
N LEU A 125 0.49 -10.25 2.21
CA LEU A 125 1.75 -9.49 2.06
C LEU A 125 2.65 -10.06 0.94
N GLU A 126 2.76 -11.38 0.84
CA GLU A 126 3.48 -12.04 -0.26
C GLU A 126 2.81 -11.74 -1.61
N ALA A 127 1.48 -11.75 -1.67
CA ALA A 127 0.73 -11.39 -2.87
C ALA A 127 0.94 -9.94 -3.29
N LEU A 128 1.02 -8.99 -2.35
CA LEU A 128 1.35 -7.58 -2.63
C LEU A 128 2.70 -7.45 -3.34
N ILE A 129 3.73 -8.12 -2.81
CA ILE A 129 5.09 -8.09 -3.36
C ILE A 129 5.14 -8.65 -4.78
N VAL A 130 4.42 -9.74 -5.04
CA VAL A 130 4.39 -10.37 -6.36
C VAL A 130 3.59 -9.52 -7.35
N ARG A 131 2.39 -9.09 -6.98
CA ARG A 131 1.45 -8.37 -7.85
C ARG A 131 1.95 -6.97 -8.20
N PHE A 132 2.57 -6.27 -7.24
CA PHE A 132 3.02 -4.88 -7.39
C PHE A 132 4.54 -4.78 -7.39
N SER A 133 5.21 -5.75 -8.04
CA SER A 133 6.67 -5.85 -8.05
C SER A 133 7.38 -4.64 -8.70
N ASP A 134 6.72 -3.96 -9.64
CA ASP A 134 7.20 -2.74 -10.31
C ASP A 134 6.73 -1.44 -9.61
N SER A 135 6.02 -1.54 -8.49
CA SER A 135 5.54 -0.36 -7.75
C SER A 135 6.67 0.43 -7.13
N ALA A 136 6.52 1.76 -7.11
CA ALA A 136 7.39 2.65 -6.36
C ALA A 136 7.37 2.35 -4.84
N ARG A 137 6.33 1.67 -4.35
CA ARG A 137 6.13 1.27 -2.94
C ARG A 137 6.59 -0.15 -2.64
N ILE A 138 7.28 -0.83 -3.55
CA ILE A 138 7.69 -2.23 -3.38
C ILE A 138 8.45 -2.46 -2.07
N TYR A 139 9.33 -1.54 -1.67
CA TYR A 139 10.09 -1.66 -0.43
C TYR A 139 9.23 -1.44 0.82
N GLU A 140 8.17 -0.65 0.74
CA GLU A 140 7.16 -0.54 1.80
C GLU A 140 6.49 -1.91 2.03
N HIS A 141 6.16 -2.64 0.94
CA HIS A 141 5.56 -3.98 1.03
C HIS A 141 6.53 -5.01 1.61
N TRP A 142 7.81 -4.96 1.19
CA TRP A 142 8.85 -5.77 1.82
C TRP A 142 8.99 -5.46 3.30
N MET A 143 8.96 -4.18 3.71
CA MET A 143 9.02 -3.80 5.12
C MET A 143 7.84 -4.36 5.91
N ARG A 144 6.62 -4.35 5.36
CA ARG A 144 5.43 -4.96 5.99
C ARG A 144 5.62 -6.47 6.22
N LEU A 145 6.19 -7.19 5.25
CA LEU A 145 6.49 -8.61 5.40
C LEU A 145 7.61 -8.87 6.43
N GLY A 146 8.65 -8.02 6.45
CA GLY A 146 9.70 -8.09 7.48
C GLY A 146 9.14 -7.89 8.89
N LEU A 147 8.24 -6.91 9.04
CA LEU A 147 7.51 -6.62 10.27
C LEU A 147 6.66 -7.79 10.74
N TYR A 148 5.95 -8.46 9.81
CA TYR A 148 5.21 -9.68 10.11
C TYR A 148 6.13 -10.73 10.74
N TYR A 149 7.25 -11.07 10.10
CA TYR A 149 8.18 -12.08 10.60
C TYR A 149 8.85 -11.68 11.91
N GLU A 150 9.20 -10.40 12.08
CA GLU A 150 9.72 -9.89 13.36
C GLU A 150 8.71 -10.11 14.49
N ASN A 151 7.43 -9.79 14.26
CA ASN A 151 6.43 -9.94 15.29
C ASN A 151 6.13 -11.43 15.59
N VAL A 152 6.11 -12.29 14.56
CA VAL A 152 6.03 -13.76 14.73
C VAL A 152 7.18 -14.28 15.59
N ALA A 153 8.40 -13.80 15.36
CA ALA A 153 9.55 -14.18 16.17
C ALA A 153 9.37 -13.78 17.64
N ARG A 154 8.88 -12.56 17.91
CA ARG A 154 8.63 -12.08 19.28
C ARG A 154 7.58 -12.90 20.01
N GLU A 155 6.53 -13.34 19.33
CA GLU A 155 5.53 -14.25 19.92
C GLU A 155 6.17 -15.60 20.30
N TRP A 156 6.93 -16.21 19.40
CA TRP A 156 7.58 -17.49 19.68
C TRP A 156 8.64 -17.38 20.79
N ILE A 157 9.37 -16.26 20.87
CA ILE A 157 10.26 -15.98 22.01
C ILE A 157 9.45 -15.96 23.31
N THR A 158 8.30 -15.28 23.33
CA THR A 158 7.42 -15.21 24.50
C THR A 158 6.94 -16.60 24.92
N VAL A 159 6.53 -17.44 23.96
CA VAL A 159 6.16 -18.84 24.22
C VAL A 159 7.34 -19.66 24.75
N GLY A 160 8.54 -19.46 24.22
CA GLY A 160 9.76 -20.12 24.68
C GLY A 160 10.12 -19.75 26.12
N GLU A 161 10.00 -18.47 26.48
CA GLU A 161 10.35 -17.94 27.81
C GLU A 161 9.37 -18.37 28.90
N TYR A 162 8.06 -18.24 28.64
CA TYR A 162 7.04 -18.48 29.66
C TYR A 162 6.43 -19.88 29.59
N GLY A 163 6.49 -20.53 28.42
CA GLY A 163 5.92 -21.85 28.19
C GLY A 163 6.92 -23.00 28.34
N ASN A 164 8.21 -22.72 28.57
CA ASN A 164 9.29 -23.73 28.60
C ASN A 164 9.23 -24.68 27.40
N ASN A 165 9.03 -24.14 26.20
CA ASN A 165 8.92 -24.93 24.97
C ASN A 165 10.17 -24.76 24.09
N PRO A 166 11.09 -25.75 24.05
CA PRO A 166 12.31 -25.67 23.23
C PRO A 166 12.04 -25.46 21.74
N LYS A 167 10.95 -26.04 21.21
CA LYS A 167 10.58 -25.88 19.79
C LYS A 167 10.18 -24.45 19.46
N ALA A 168 9.74 -23.66 20.44
CA ALA A 168 9.40 -22.26 20.22
C ALA A 168 10.66 -21.44 19.86
N TRP A 169 11.82 -21.77 20.43
CA TRP A 169 13.08 -21.12 20.06
C TRP A 169 13.49 -21.41 18.61
N GLU A 170 13.28 -22.63 18.13
CA GLU A 170 13.56 -22.98 16.72
C GLU A 170 12.64 -22.23 15.75
N LEU A 171 11.36 -22.05 16.12
CA LEU A 171 10.40 -21.29 15.32
C LEU A 171 10.71 -19.79 15.34
N ALA A 172 11.14 -19.26 16.49
CA ALA A 172 11.60 -17.88 16.60
C ALA A 172 12.84 -17.63 15.72
N ASP A 173 13.82 -18.53 15.73
CA ASP A 173 15.04 -18.41 14.91
C ASP A 173 14.71 -18.34 13.42
N LYS A 174 13.86 -19.25 12.93
CA LYS A 174 13.41 -19.25 11.52
C LYS A 174 12.72 -17.94 11.14
N ALA A 175 11.88 -17.40 12.02
CA ALA A 175 11.20 -16.13 11.78
C ALA A 175 12.19 -14.94 11.78
N LEU A 176 13.16 -14.91 12.70
CA LEU A 176 14.21 -13.88 12.73
C LEU A 176 15.10 -13.92 11.48
N GLN A 177 15.45 -15.12 11.00
CA GLN A 177 16.20 -15.28 9.75
C GLN A 177 15.43 -14.69 8.57
N LYS A 178 14.12 -14.97 8.46
CA LYS A 178 13.27 -14.36 7.41
C LYS A 178 13.14 -12.86 7.52
N ALA A 179 12.93 -12.31 8.71
CA ALA A 179 12.92 -10.87 8.92
C ALA A 179 14.27 -10.23 8.53
N SER A 180 15.39 -10.89 8.88
CA SER A 180 16.75 -10.42 8.56
C SER A 180 17.04 -10.44 7.07
N GLU A 181 16.66 -11.52 6.36
CA GLU A 181 16.78 -11.62 4.89
C GLU A 181 16.06 -10.45 4.21
N ILE A 182 14.85 -10.13 4.67
CA ILE A 182 14.03 -9.05 4.13
C ILE A 182 14.64 -7.68 4.43
N TYR A 183 14.97 -7.38 5.68
CA TYR A 183 15.55 -6.08 6.02
C TYR A 183 16.93 -5.89 5.39
N LEU A 184 17.71 -6.96 5.20
CA LEU A 184 18.96 -6.88 4.45
C LEU A 184 18.71 -6.45 3.00
N LYS A 185 17.71 -7.04 2.33
CA LYS A 185 17.31 -6.64 0.98
C LYS A 185 16.91 -5.16 0.93
N VAL A 186 16.06 -4.71 1.85
CA VAL A 186 15.58 -3.31 1.88
C VAL A 186 16.72 -2.34 2.25
N SER A 187 17.64 -2.74 3.13
CA SER A 187 18.78 -1.89 3.55
C SER A 187 19.78 -1.57 2.43
N GLN A 188 19.72 -2.33 1.34
CA GLN A 188 20.54 -2.15 0.14
C GLN A 188 19.84 -1.30 -0.94
N ALA A 189 18.58 -0.91 -0.72
CA ALA A 189 17.79 -0.12 -1.67
C ALA A 189 18.19 1.36 -1.63
N ASP A 190 19.10 1.77 -2.50
CA ASP A 190 19.50 3.18 -2.61
C ASP A 190 18.38 4.04 -3.21
N GLY A 191 18.17 5.23 -2.63
CA GLY A 191 17.14 6.17 -3.07
C GLY A 191 15.75 5.97 -2.43
N PHE A 192 15.57 4.93 -1.62
CA PHE A 192 14.30 4.64 -0.95
C PHE A 192 14.30 5.05 0.52
N PRO A 193 13.20 5.65 1.04
CA PRO A 193 13.12 6.07 2.43
C PRO A 193 13.20 4.90 3.43
N GLU A 194 12.73 3.72 3.05
CA GLU A 194 12.70 2.51 3.89
C GLU A 194 14.09 2.00 4.28
N LYS A 195 15.14 2.36 3.51
CA LYS A 195 16.51 1.91 3.74
C LYS A 195 16.98 2.14 5.17
N ARG A 196 16.75 3.35 5.71
CA ARG A 196 17.19 3.71 7.07
C ARG A 196 16.45 2.94 8.14
N GLU A 197 15.16 2.71 7.94
CA GLU A 197 14.36 1.91 8.87
C GLU A 197 14.84 0.45 8.87
N ALA A 198 15.05 -0.14 7.69
CA ALA A 198 15.56 -1.50 7.57
C ALA A 198 16.92 -1.69 8.26
N GLN A 199 17.83 -0.73 8.13
CA GLN A 199 19.12 -0.74 8.84
C GLN A 199 18.96 -0.71 10.36
N ALA A 200 18.08 0.14 10.88
CA ALA A 200 17.81 0.21 12.33
C ALA A 200 17.20 -1.10 12.86
N ARG A 201 16.31 -1.71 12.08
CA ARG A 201 15.68 -2.98 12.44
C ARG A 201 16.67 -4.16 12.43
N LEU A 202 17.61 -4.22 11.48
CA LEU A 202 18.66 -5.25 11.50
C LEU A 202 19.45 -5.25 12.80
N VAL A 203 19.84 -4.07 13.30
CA VAL A 203 20.53 -3.95 14.60
C VAL A 203 19.68 -4.51 15.74
N THR A 204 18.37 -4.26 15.71
CA THR A 204 17.43 -4.78 16.72
C THR A 204 17.28 -6.30 16.61
N LEU A 205 17.25 -6.85 15.40
CA LEU A 205 17.16 -8.29 15.17
C LEU A 205 18.41 -9.03 15.66
N GLU A 206 19.61 -8.46 15.51
CA GLU A 206 20.84 -9.09 16.03
C GLU A 206 20.77 -9.36 17.53
N GLU A 207 20.20 -8.44 18.31
CA GLU A 207 20.01 -8.63 19.74
C GLU A 207 19.02 -9.75 20.07
N LEU A 208 17.93 -9.83 19.31
CA LEU A 208 16.95 -10.92 19.43
C LEU A 208 17.54 -12.26 19.03
N SER A 209 18.31 -12.33 17.94
CA SER A 209 18.98 -13.56 17.49
C SER A 209 19.93 -14.09 18.54
N ARG A 210 20.78 -13.23 19.13
CA ARG A 210 21.67 -13.64 20.24
C ARG A 210 20.90 -14.21 21.44
N LYS A 211 19.69 -13.70 21.72
CA LYS A 211 18.83 -14.23 22.79
C LYS A 211 18.31 -15.63 22.44
N VAL A 212 17.85 -15.82 21.21
CA VAL A 212 17.35 -17.12 20.73
C VAL A 212 18.47 -18.16 20.73
N GLU A 213 19.64 -17.84 20.17
CA GLU A 213 20.82 -18.72 20.13
C GLU A 213 21.22 -19.25 21.51
N ARG A 214 21.26 -18.37 22.53
CA ARG A 214 21.60 -18.77 23.91
C ARG A 214 20.62 -19.79 24.49
N ASN A 215 19.36 -19.77 24.07
CA ASN A 215 18.32 -20.66 24.57
C ASN A 215 18.15 -21.92 23.71
N LEU A 216 18.69 -21.95 22.49
CA LEU A 216 18.79 -23.16 21.67
C LEU A 216 19.91 -24.09 22.14
N VAL A 217 20.97 -23.55 22.74
CA VAL A 217 22.15 -24.31 23.20
C VAL A 217 21.96 -24.91 24.61
N ARG A 218 20.88 -24.55 25.31
CA ARG A 218 20.54 -25.06 26.66
C ARG A 218 19.62 -26.26 26.60
#